data_AF-A0A392MSA2-F1
#
_entry.id   AF-A0A392MSA2-F1
#
_cell.length_a   1.000
_cell.length_b   1.000
_cell.length_c   1.000
_cell.angle_alpha   90.00
_cell.angle_beta   90.00
_cell.angle_gamma   90.00
#
_symmetry.space_group_name_H-M   'P 1'
#
loop_
_entity.id
_entity.type
_entity.pdbx_description
1 polymer ?
#
loop_
_entity_poly.entity_id
_entity_poly.type
_entity_poly.pdbx_seq_one_letter_code
_entity_poly.pdbx_strand_id
1 'polypeptide(L)'
;MLDHEAAPSKELGAKLMMDLLGSSATKAAEEVKKTKGAHCRFVYLRELIDAYIKVTKQAEKDNDAATLEKYKDYIVRAYLLLLVGTTIFSNKAKNYVDLKYL
;
A
#
# COMPACT_ATOMS: atom_id res chain seq x y z
N MET A 1 -10.89 -26.70 2.10
CA MET A 1 -10.95 -26.23 3.50
C MET A 1 -10.06 -25.00 3.50
N LEU A 2 -10.64 -23.80 3.59
CA LEU A 2 -9.86 -22.55 3.55
C LEU A 2 -9.05 -22.52 4.83
N ASP A 3 -7.75 -22.82 4.75
CA ASP A 3 -6.86 -22.76 5.90
C ASP A 3 -6.98 -21.37 6.52
N HIS A 4 -7.39 -21.34 7.78
CA HIS A 4 -7.33 -20.17 8.64
C HIS A 4 -5.85 -19.91 8.96
N GLU A 5 -5.06 -19.56 7.95
CA GLU A 5 -3.72 -19.03 8.16
C GLU A 5 -3.85 -17.81 9.09
N ALA A 6 -3.04 -17.80 10.14
CA ALA A 6 -3.03 -16.76 11.15
C ALA A 6 -3.05 -15.37 10.50
N ALA A 7 -3.80 -14.44 11.10
CA ALA A 7 -3.83 -13.06 10.65
C ALA A 7 -2.39 -12.54 10.51
N PRO A 8 -2.00 -11.98 9.35
CA PRO A 8 -0.62 -11.61 9.11
C PRO A 8 -0.12 -10.64 10.18
N SER A 9 1.10 -10.88 10.67
CA SER A 9 1.66 -10.10 11.78
C SER A 9 1.88 -8.64 11.37
N LYS A 10 1.96 -7.72 12.34
CA LYS A 10 2.21 -6.30 12.05
C LYS A 10 3.54 -6.09 11.35
N GLU A 11 4.53 -6.90 11.69
CA GLU A 11 5.87 -6.89 11.10
C GLU A 11 5.80 -7.30 9.63
N LEU A 12 5.02 -8.34 9.31
CA LEU A 12 4.79 -8.75 7.92
C LEU A 12 4.04 -7.67 7.14
N GLY A 13 3.00 -7.08 7.73
CA GLY A 13 2.27 -5.96 7.11
C GLY A 13 3.17 -4.76 6.81
N ALA A 14 4.02 -4.37 7.76
CA ALA A 14 4.95 -3.26 7.55
C ALA A 14 5.96 -3.57 6.44
N LYS A 15 6.48 -4.79 6.42
CA LYS A 15 7.40 -5.26 5.37
C LYS A 15 6.75 -5.22 3.99
N LEU A 16 5.52 -5.72 3.85
CA LEU A 16 4.79 -5.67 2.58
C LEU A 16 4.56 -4.23 2.10
N MET A 17 4.24 -3.29 2.99
CA MET A 17 4.10 -1.87 2.63
C MET A 17 5.43 -1.27 2.16
N MET A 18 6.57 -1.68 2.72
CA MET A 18 7.88 -1.18 2.31
C MET A 18 8.30 -1.77 0.96
N ASP A 19 8.23 -3.09 0.84
CA ASP A 19 8.77 -3.83 -0.30
C ASP A 19 7.90 -3.62 -1.56
N LEU A 20 6.58 -3.63 -1.40
CA LEU A 20 5.64 -3.65 -2.53
C LEU A 20 4.96 -2.30 -2.77
N LEU A 21 4.83 -1.47 -1.75
CA LEU A 21 4.22 -0.13 -1.87
C LEU A 21 5.24 0.99 -1.74
N GLY A 22 6.52 0.70 -1.52
CA GLY A 22 7.58 1.72 -1.42
C GLY A 22 7.50 2.62 -0.18
N SER A 23 6.73 2.23 0.84
CA SER A 23 6.57 3.05 2.03
C SER A 23 7.84 3.13 2.86
N SER A 24 8.02 4.22 3.60
CA SER A 24 9.09 4.30 4.59
C SER A 24 8.78 3.44 5.81
N ALA A 25 9.82 2.91 6.46
CA ALA A 25 9.68 2.09 7.67
C ALA A 25 8.83 2.78 8.75
N THR A 26 9.03 4.08 8.97
CA THR A 26 8.26 4.87 9.94
C THR A 26 6.78 4.92 9.58
N LYS A 27 6.44 5.22 8.32
CA LYS A 27 5.04 5.29 7.87
C LYS A 27 4.36 3.93 7.92
N ALA A 28 5.05 2.88 7.49
CA ALA A 28 4.56 1.51 7.55
C ALA A 28 4.28 1.07 9.00
N ALA A 29 5.21 1.35 9.93
CA ALA A 29 5.05 1.03 11.35
C ALA A 29 3.89 1.79 12.01
N GLU A 30 3.72 3.08 11.68
CA GLU A 30 2.58 3.86 12.15
C GLU A 30 1.24 3.31 11.63
N GLU A 31 1.20 2.90 10.37
CA GLU A 31 -0.02 2.42 9.73
C GLU A 31 -0.50 1.09 10.36
N VAL A 32 0.40 0.11 10.51
CA VAL A 32 0.07 -1.18 11.17
C VAL A 32 -0.27 -1.00 12.65
N LYS A 33 0.27 0.04 13.31
CA LYS A 33 -0.11 0.41 14.68
C LYS A 33 -1.53 0.95 14.73
N LYS A 34 -1.91 1.83 13.78
CA LYS A 34 -3.26 2.43 13.69
C LYS A 34 -4.32 1.39 13.33
N THR A 35 -4.00 0.45 12.44
CA THR A 35 -4.93 -0.60 12.02
C THR A 35 -4.92 -1.83 12.92
N LYS A 36 -3.98 -1.90 13.87
CA LYS A 36 -3.78 -3.00 14.82
C LYS A 36 -3.54 -4.37 14.15
N GLY A 37 -3.05 -4.37 12.90
CA GLY A 37 -2.78 -5.59 12.14
C GLY A 37 -2.07 -5.29 10.81
N ALA A 38 -1.90 -6.31 9.97
CA ALA A 38 -1.39 -6.16 8.61
C ALA A 38 -2.46 -5.61 7.66
N HIS A 39 -2.98 -4.43 7.98
CA HIS A 39 -3.97 -3.75 7.16
C HIS A 39 -3.51 -2.35 6.83
N CYS A 40 -4.00 -1.86 5.70
CA CYS A 40 -3.71 -0.54 5.19
C CYS A 40 -5.01 0.25 5.06
N ARG A 41 -5.08 1.47 5.60
CA ARG A 41 -6.26 2.33 5.41
C ARG A 41 -6.29 2.84 3.99
N PHE A 42 -7.49 3.01 3.44
CA PHE A 42 -7.64 3.58 2.09
C PHE A 42 -7.15 5.03 2.01
N VAL A 43 -7.26 5.78 3.10
CA VAL A 43 -6.72 7.15 3.19
C VAL A 43 -5.20 7.13 2.98
N TYR A 44 -4.51 6.21 3.65
CA TYR A 44 -3.06 6.07 3.50
C TYR A 44 -2.65 5.66 2.08
N LEU A 45 -3.39 4.74 1.44
CA LEU A 45 -3.12 4.36 0.04
C LEU A 45 -3.30 5.56 -0.93
N ARG A 46 -4.34 6.36 -0.73
CA ARG A 46 -4.55 7.58 -1.54
C ARG A 46 -3.43 8.59 -1.35
N GLU A 47 -3.03 8.84 -0.09
CA GLU A 47 -1.90 9.73 0.22
C GLU A 47 -0.58 9.26 -0.40
N LEU A 48 -0.34 7.94 -0.43
CA LEU A 48 0.81 7.33 -1.10
C LEU A 48 0.79 7.59 -2.60
N ILE A 49 -0.34 7.29 -3.27
CA ILE A 49 -0.52 7.50 -4.70
C ILE A 49 -0.30 8.97 -5.06
N ASP A 50 -0.92 9.90 -4.31
CA ASP A 50 -0.79 11.33 -4.55
C ASP A 50 0.66 11.82 -4.38
N ALA A 51 1.38 11.30 -3.39
CA ALA A 51 2.78 11.62 -3.19
C ALA A 51 3.65 11.09 -4.35
N TYR A 52 3.40 9.87 -4.81
CA TYR A 52 4.18 9.25 -5.87
C TYR A 52 3.91 9.85 -7.23
N ILE A 53 2.68 10.29 -7.52
CA ILE A 53 2.38 11.06 -8.75
C ILE A 53 3.21 12.35 -8.81
N LYS A 54 3.49 12.99 -7.68
CA LYS A 54 4.37 14.17 -7.65
C LYS A 54 5.82 13.80 -7.94
N VAL A 55 6.29 12.68 -7.38
CA VAL A 55 7.66 12.16 -7.64
C VAL A 55 7.83 11.78 -9.11
N THR A 56 6.87 11.06 -9.70
CA THR A 56 6.95 10.66 -11.12
C THR A 56 6.93 11.86 -12.07
N LYS A 57 6.10 12.87 -11.80
CA LYS A 57 6.10 14.13 -12.56
C LYS A 57 7.45 14.86 -12.49
N GLN A 58 8.14 14.79 -11.37
CA GLN A 58 9.46 15.39 -11.23
C GLN A 58 10.51 14.56 -11.96
N ALA A 59 10.51 13.23 -11.79
CA ALA A 59 11.39 12.32 -12.49
C ALA A 59 11.26 12.41 -14.03
N GLU A 60 10.04 12.62 -14.55
CA GLU A 60 9.79 12.88 -15.98
C GLU A 60 10.47 14.16 -16.47
N LYS A 61 10.49 15.23 -15.66
CA LYS A 61 11.20 16.47 -16.00
C LYS A 61 12.71 16.30 -15.96
N ASP A 62 13.19 15.53 -14.98
CA ASP A 62 14.60 15.30 -14.74
C ASP A 62 15.20 14.20 -15.66
N ASN A 63 14.38 13.59 -16.54
CA ASN A 63 14.74 12.44 -17.36
C ASN A 63 15.28 11.23 -16.56
N ASP A 64 14.85 11.08 -15.30
CA ASP A 64 15.22 9.96 -14.45
C ASP A 64 14.26 8.78 -14.69
N ALA A 65 14.59 7.97 -15.70
CA ALA A 65 13.80 6.81 -16.09
C ALA A 65 13.70 5.75 -14.96
N ALA A 66 14.75 5.59 -14.15
CA ALA A 66 14.80 4.56 -13.11
C ALA A 66 13.82 4.90 -11.97
N THR A 67 13.82 6.15 -11.49
CA THR A 67 12.85 6.61 -10.50
C THR A 67 11.43 6.58 -11.07
N LEU A 68 11.26 6.98 -12.33
CA LEU A 68 9.95 6.99 -12.97
C LEU A 68 9.31 5.59 -13.02
N GLU A 69 10.05 4.59 -13.49
CA GLU A 69 9.58 3.21 -13.60
C GLU A 69 9.25 2.62 -12.22
N LYS A 70 10.16 2.79 -11.26
CA LYS A 70 9.98 2.29 -9.88
C LYS A 70 8.72 2.85 -9.23
N TYR A 71 8.51 4.16 -9.30
CA TYR A 71 7.34 4.78 -8.66
C TYR A 71 6.04 4.52 -9.42
N LYS A 72 6.09 4.29 -10.75
CA LYS A 72 4.93 3.81 -11.52
C LYS A 72 4.47 2.43 -11.04
N ASP A 73 5.40 1.49 -10.81
CA ASP A 73 5.06 0.17 -10.27
C ASP A 73 4.36 0.27 -8.90
N TYR A 74 4.89 1.08 -7.99
CA TYR A 74 4.26 1.31 -6.68
C TYR A 74 2.87 1.93 -6.78
N ILE A 75 2.67 2.91 -7.67
CA ILE A 75 1.35 3.51 -7.90
C ILE A 75 0.35 2.46 -8.39
N VAL A 76 0.75 1.62 -9.35
CA VAL A 76 -0.13 0.57 -9.90
C VAL A 76 -0.53 -0.42 -8.81
N ARG A 77 0.41 -0.91 -8.00
CA ARG A 77 0.13 -1.83 -6.88
C ARG A 77 -0.81 -1.20 -5.85
N ALA A 78 -0.55 0.04 -5.45
CA ALA A 78 -1.40 0.77 -4.50
C ALA A 78 -2.81 1.00 -5.06
N TYR A 79 -2.93 1.32 -6.36
CA TYR A 79 -4.22 1.55 -7.02
C TYR A 79 -5.01 0.24 -7.16
N LEU A 80 -4.36 -0.86 -7.54
CA LEU A 80 -4.99 -2.18 -7.59
C LEU A 80 -5.51 -2.61 -6.21
N LEU A 81 -4.72 -2.40 -5.16
CA LEU A 81 -5.14 -2.69 -3.79
C LEU A 81 -6.34 -1.81 -3.36
N LEU A 82 -6.34 -0.53 -3.73
CA LEU A 82 -7.47 0.37 -3.48
C LEU A 82 -8.73 -0.08 -4.25
N LEU A 83 -8.58 -0.43 -5.52
CA LEU A 83 -9.68 -0.88 -6.38
C LEU A 83 -10.29 -2.19 -5.88
N VAL A 84 -9.46 -3.22 -5.68
CA VAL A 84 -9.90 -4.55 -5.21
C VAL A 84 -10.43 -4.47 -3.78
N GLY A 85 -9.75 -3.71 -2.90
CA GLY A 85 -10.17 -3.54 -1.51
C GLY A 85 -11.51 -2.81 -1.35
N THR A 86 -11.83 -1.87 -2.24
CA THR A 86 -13.12 -1.16 -2.20
C THR A 86 -14.26 -1.92 -2.87
N THR A 87 -13.97 -2.76 -3.86
CA THR A 87 -14.97 -3.46 -4.68
C THR A 87 -15.28 -4.89 -4.22
N ILE A 88 -14.27 -5.66 -3.83
CA ILE A 88 -14.39 -7.10 -3.51
C ILE A 88 -14.30 -7.35 -2.01
N PHE A 89 -13.29 -6.76 -1.34
CA PHE A 89 -12.99 -7.03 0.08
C PHE A 89 -13.42 -5.91 1.02
N SER A 90 -14.43 -5.13 0.61
CA SER A 90 -14.94 -4.00 1.39
C SER A 90 -15.47 -4.50 2.73
N ASN A 91 -14.75 -4.23 3.83
CA ASN A 91 -15.28 -4.43 5.17
C ASN A 91 -16.55 -3.58 5.37
N LYS A 92 -17.47 -3.95 6.27
CA LYS A 92 -18.65 -3.15 6.68
C LYS A 92 -18.30 -1.68 6.96
N ALA A 93 -17.12 -1.43 7.53
CA ALA A 93 -16.65 -0.07 7.82
C ALA A 93 -15.99 0.65 6.62
N LYS A 94 -15.67 -0.06 5.53
CA LYS A 94 -15.02 0.45 4.30
C LYS A 94 -13.79 1.33 4.52
N ASN A 95 -13.02 1.09 5.58
CA ASN A 95 -11.94 2.00 6.00
C ASN A 95 -10.53 1.46 5.75
N TYR A 96 -10.37 0.15 5.54
CA TYR A 96 -9.08 -0.50 5.36
C TYR A 96 -9.21 -1.75 4.50
N VAL A 97 -8.07 -2.20 3.98
CA VAL A 97 -7.90 -3.43 3.21
C VAL A 97 -6.80 -4.26 3.83
N ASP A 98 -6.96 -5.58 3.76
CA ASP A 98 -5.95 -6.53 4.23
C ASP A 98 -4.77 -6.59 3.25
N LEU A 99 -3.56 -6.48 3.76
CA LEU A 99 -2.34 -6.61 2.96
C LEU A 99 -2.06 -8.06 2.56
N LYS A 100 -2.76 -9.05 3.12
CA LYS A 100 -2.66 -10.45 2.69
C LYS A 100 -2.97 -10.64 1.20
N TYR A 101 -3.73 -9.75 0.59
CA TYR A 101 -4.12 -9.83 -0.82
C TYR A 101 -3.10 -9.19 -1.79
N LEU A 102 -1.92 -8.81 -1.29
CA LEU A 102 -0.81 -8.24 -2.06
C LEU A 102 0.33 -9.25 -2.19
#